data_AF-A0A1H3M9B4-F1
#
_entry.id   AF-A0A1H3M9B4-F1
#
_cell.length_a   1.000
_cell.length_b   1.000
_cell.length_c   1.000
_cell.angle_alpha   90.00
_cell.angle_beta   90.00
_cell.angle_gamma   90.00
#
_symmetry.space_group_name_H-M   'P 1'
#
loop_
_entity.id
_entity.type
_entity.pdbx_description
1 polymer ?
#
loop_
_entity_poly.entity_id
_entity_poly.type
_entity_poly.pdbx_seq_one_letter_code
_entity_poly.pdbx_strand_id
1 'polypeptide(L)'
;MNLNDNKFYLKWFKNSWTYVTGAILLSLFQIVTLAVTGEAWRISSTLTNWGAWIYEALGGNVSSWFYFSSESSLLTLQEGFLKDPKSIRNIGIIVGALLSALMASQFKFRKIKSKKQIIGACIGGLLMGYGSRLASGCNIGALYSGIASLSLAGWVFGLFIFIGAIIGSKLIIRYFL
;
A
#
# COMPACT_ATOMS: atom_id res chain seq x y z
N MET A 1 -10.73 -21.97 -29.75
CA MET A 1 -11.69 -20.95 -29.27
C MET A 1 -10.88 -19.79 -28.72
N ASN A 2 -10.93 -18.60 -29.33
CA ASN A 2 -10.15 -17.45 -28.87
C ASN A 2 -10.68 -16.99 -27.51
N LEU A 3 -9.83 -16.96 -26.49
CA LEU A 3 -10.20 -16.50 -25.14
C LEU A 3 -10.74 -15.07 -25.15
N ASN A 4 -10.29 -14.26 -26.11
CA ASN A 4 -10.73 -12.88 -26.29
C ASN A 4 -12.19 -12.73 -26.76
N ASP A 5 -12.83 -13.78 -27.25
CA ASP A 5 -14.23 -13.73 -27.70
C ASP A 5 -15.22 -14.24 -26.63
N ASN A 6 -14.70 -14.81 -25.54
CA ASN A 6 -15.53 -15.32 -24.45
C ASN A 6 -16.03 -14.18 -23.56
N LYS A 7 -17.35 -13.91 -23.60
CA LYS A 7 -18.02 -12.87 -22.80
C LYS A 7 -17.72 -12.97 -21.31
N PHE A 8 -17.59 -14.19 -20.76
CA PHE A 8 -17.27 -14.39 -19.34
C PHE A 8 -15.83 -13.98 -19.02
N TYR A 9 -14.87 -14.37 -19.86
CA TYR A 9 -13.47 -13.97 -19.69
C TYR A 9 -13.30 -12.44 -19.77
N LEU A 10 -13.95 -11.81 -20.74
CA LEU A 10 -13.94 -10.36 -20.89
C LEU A 10 -14.54 -9.65 -19.67
N LYS A 11 -15.68 -10.12 -19.15
CA LYS A 11 -16.36 -9.49 -18.02
C LYS A 11 -15.61 -9.66 -16.70
N TRP A 12 -15.06 -10.84 -16.44
CA TRP A 12 -14.45 -11.17 -15.14
C TRP A 12 -12.98 -10.76 -15.04
N PHE A 13 -12.21 -10.94 -16.12
CA PHE A 13 -10.75 -10.80 -16.06
C PHE A 13 -10.22 -9.61 -16.87
N LYS A 14 -10.83 -9.27 -18.01
CA LYS A 14 -10.28 -8.22 -18.88
C LYS A 14 -10.84 -6.82 -18.58
N ASN A 15 -12.14 -6.72 -18.32
CA ASN A 15 -12.82 -5.46 -18.06
C ASN A 15 -12.76 -5.11 -16.58
N SER A 16 -12.57 -3.82 -16.28
CA SER A 16 -12.64 -3.30 -14.92
C SER A 16 -14.06 -3.47 -14.36
N TRP A 17 -14.15 -4.01 -13.15
CA TRP A 17 -15.42 -4.10 -12.43
C TRP A 17 -15.95 -2.71 -12.08
N THR A 18 -17.24 -2.62 -11.79
CA THR A 18 -17.85 -1.34 -11.38
C THR A 18 -17.27 -0.88 -10.05
N TYR A 19 -17.26 0.44 -9.84
CA TYR A 19 -16.77 1.05 -8.59
C TYR A 19 -17.50 0.51 -7.36
N VAL A 20 -18.81 0.23 -7.50
CA VAL A 20 -19.64 -0.34 -6.43
C VAL A 20 -19.15 -1.74 -6.04
N THR A 21 -18.91 -2.63 -7.00
CA THR A 21 -18.42 -3.98 -6.70
C THR A 21 -17.04 -3.92 -6.03
N GLY A 22 -16.15 -3.05 -6.50
CA GLY A 22 -14.85 -2.81 -5.86
C GLY A 22 -14.99 -2.32 -4.42
N ALA A 23 -15.85 -1.33 -4.17
CA ALA A 23 -16.09 -0.79 -2.83
C ALA A 23 -16.66 -1.84 -1.86
N ILE A 24 -17.62 -2.65 -2.31
CA ILE A 24 -18.22 -3.72 -1.50
C ILE A 24 -17.16 -4.76 -1.15
N LEU A 25 -16.38 -5.24 -2.13
CA LEU A 25 -15.34 -6.23 -1.87
C LEU A 25 -14.25 -5.70 -0.95
N LEU A 26 -13.75 -4.49 -1.18
CA LEU A 26 -12.74 -3.88 -0.31
C LEU A 26 -13.24 -3.76 1.13
N SER A 27 -14.50 -3.38 1.31
CA SER A 27 -15.14 -3.29 2.63
C SER A 27 -15.29 -4.65 3.30
N LEU A 28 -15.71 -5.66 2.54
CA LEU A 28 -15.81 -7.02 3.05
C LEU A 28 -14.43 -7.56 3.46
N PHE A 29 -13.40 -7.38 2.64
CA PHE A 29 -12.04 -7.80 2.99
C PHE A 29 -11.47 -7.06 4.20
N GLN A 30 -11.77 -5.77 4.34
CA GLN A 30 -11.39 -4.99 5.52
C GLN A 30 -12.06 -5.55 6.78
N ILE A 31 -13.37 -5.82 6.73
CA ILE A 31 -14.13 -6.38 7.86
C ILE A 31 -13.56 -7.74 8.24
N VAL A 32 -13.32 -8.63 7.28
CA VAL A 32 -12.71 -9.94 7.51
C VAL A 32 -11.31 -9.79 8.13
N THR A 33 -10.50 -8.87 7.63
CA THR A 33 -9.15 -8.62 8.16
C THR A 33 -9.20 -8.15 9.61
N LEU A 34 -10.10 -7.22 9.91
CA LEU A 34 -10.30 -6.71 11.27
C LEU A 34 -10.81 -7.82 12.20
N ALA A 35 -11.77 -8.63 11.75
CA ALA A 35 -12.34 -9.73 12.54
C ALA A 35 -11.32 -10.83 12.83
N VAL A 36 -10.44 -11.17 11.88
CA VAL A 36 -9.45 -12.24 12.05
C VAL A 36 -8.22 -11.78 12.82
N THR A 37 -7.78 -10.52 12.63
CA THR A 37 -6.49 -10.06 13.17
C THR A 37 -6.57 -8.98 14.23
N GLY A 38 -7.76 -8.46 14.52
CA GLY A 38 -7.97 -7.38 15.50
C GLY A 38 -7.43 -6.02 15.07
N GLU A 39 -6.68 -5.94 13.97
CA GLU A 39 -6.11 -4.71 13.44
C GLU A 39 -6.68 -4.36 12.06
N ALA A 40 -6.82 -3.07 11.80
CA ALA A 40 -7.12 -2.56 10.48
C ALA A 40 -5.98 -2.83 9.48
N TRP A 41 -6.31 -2.88 8.19
CA TRP A 41 -5.32 -3.06 7.12
C TRP A 41 -4.32 -1.88 7.04
N ARG A 42 -3.02 -2.20 7.13
CA ARG A 42 -1.91 -1.23 7.08
C ARG A 42 -0.79 -1.74 6.15
N ILE A 43 -0.27 -0.87 5.29
CA ILE A 43 0.85 -1.18 4.39
C ILE A 43 2.15 -0.52 4.86
N SER A 44 2.07 0.75 5.30
CA SER A 44 3.26 1.56 5.61
C SER A 44 4.09 0.96 6.74
N SER A 45 3.47 0.52 7.84
CA SER A 45 4.18 -0.08 8.98
C SER A 45 5.00 -1.30 8.56
N THR A 46 4.42 -2.15 7.71
CA THR A 46 5.07 -3.36 7.19
C THR A 46 6.32 -3.04 6.38
N LEU A 47 6.27 -2.00 5.52
CA LEU A 47 7.44 -1.57 4.75
C LEU A 47 8.57 -1.07 5.64
N THR A 48 8.25 -0.46 6.79
CA THR A 48 9.26 -0.06 7.78
C THR A 48 9.87 -1.26 8.48
N ASN A 49 9.08 -2.27 8.82
CA ASN A 49 9.59 -3.53 9.38
C ASN A 49 10.51 -4.24 8.38
N TRP A 50 10.14 -4.27 7.10
CA TRP A 50 10.98 -4.86 6.05
C TRP A 50 12.30 -4.10 5.90
N GLY A 51 12.26 -2.77 5.93
CA GLY A 51 13.46 -1.94 5.92
C GLY A 51 14.35 -2.19 7.13
N ALA A 52 13.77 -2.36 8.32
CA ALA A 52 14.50 -2.68 9.53
C ALA A 52 15.17 -4.06 9.45
N TRP A 53 14.45 -5.10 9.03
CA TRP A 53 15.04 -6.44 8.86
C TRP A 53 16.17 -6.46 7.83
N ILE A 54 16.04 -5.71 6.73
CA ILE A 54 17.12 -5.57 5.74
C ILE A 54 18.33 -4.89 6.39
N TYR A 55 18.14 -3.86 7.20
CA TYR A 55 19.23 -3.16 7.88
C TYR A 55 19.90 -4.03 8.96
N GLU A 56 19.12 -4.80 9.73
CA GLU A 56 19.65 -5.78 10.68
C GLU A 56 20.44 -6.88 9.99
N ALA A 57 19.98 -7.36 8.83
CA ALA A 57 20.70 -8.33 8.01
C ALA A 57 22.05 -7.80 7.50
N LEU A 58 22.20 -6.47 7.35
CA LEU A 58 23.45 -5.80 7.00
C LEU A 58 24.36 -5.52 8.22
N GLY A 59 23.98 -5.98 9.41
CA GLY A 59 24.74 -5.84 10.66
C GLY A 59 24.42 -4.59 11.47
N GLY A 60 23.36 -3.86 11.13
CA GLY A 60 22.89 -2.71 11.90
C GLY A 60 22.00 -3.10 13.09
N ASN A 61 21.82 -2.21 14.07
CA ASN A 61 20.87 -2.38 15.17
C ASN A 61 19.76 -1.31 15.09
N VAL A 62 18.51 -1.75 15.04
CA VAL A 62 17.33 -0.88 14.89
C VAL A 62 16.54 -0.78 16.20
N SER A 63 16.85 -1.63 17.18
CA SER A 63 16.14 -1.73 18.47
C SER A 63 16.24 -0.44 19.30
N SER A 64 17.28 0.37 19.07
CA SER A 64 17.48 1.66 19.74
C SER A 64 16.66 2.82 19.14
N TRP A 65 16.01 2.63 17.99
CA TRP A 65 15.26 3.69 17.32
C TRP A 65 13.91 3.91 17.99
N PHE A 66 13.47 5.18 18.07
CA PHE A 66 12.20 5.57 18.68
C PHE A 66 10.96 4.84 18.13
N TYR A 67 11.00 4.40 16.87
CA TYR A 67 9.89 3.64 16.28
C TYR A 67 9.80 2.21 16.82
N PHE A 68 10.93 1.57 17.08
CA PHE A 68 11.03 0.17 17.53
C PHE A 68 11.20 0.03 19.05
N SER A 69 11.19 1.13 19.79
CA SER A 69 11.21 1.13 21.26
C SER A 69 9.89 0.68 21.89
N SER A 70 8.82 0.59 21.10
CA SER A 70 7.53 0.04 21.56
C SER A 70 7.58 -1.48 21.62
N GLU A 71 7.05 -2.05 22.70
CA GLU A 71 7.04 -3.50 22.97
C GLU A 71 6.47 -4.30 21.80
N SER A 72 5.36 -3.85 21.21
CA SER A 72 4.72 -4.47 20.06
C SER A 72 5.58 -4.47 18.79
N SER A 73 6.38 -3.43 18.58
CA SER A 73 7.28 -3.31 17.42
C SER A 73 8.52 -4.18 17.59
N LEU A 74 9.00 -4.33 18.82
CA LEU A 74 10.16 -5.15 19.15
C LEU A 74 9.84 -6.64 19.06
N LEU A 75 8.65 -7.06 19.53
CA LEU A 75 8.14 -8.42 19.31
C LEU A 75 8.01 -8.73 17.82
N THR A 76 7.50 -7.79 17.02
CA THR A 76 7.41 -7.98 15.56
C THR A 76 8.79 -8.15 14.94
N LEU A 77 9.81 -7.41 15.39
CA LEU A 77 11.18 -7.59 14.90
C LEU A 77 11.74 -8.99 15.20
N GLN A 78 11.50 -9.51 16.41
CA GLN A 78 12.01 -10.80 16.88
C GLN A 78 11.28 -12.01 16.26
N GLU A 79 9.98 -11.91 16.05
CA GLU A 79 9.18 -13.01 15.46
C GLU A 79 9.48 -13.24 13.98
N GLY A 80 9.99 -12.22 13.30
CA GLY A 80 10.49 -12.29 11.93
C GLY A 80 9.40 -12.19 10.85
N PHE A 81 9.85 -12.12 9.60
CA PHE A 81 9.04 -11.79 8.43
C PHE A 81 7.82 -12.70 8.21
N LEU A 82 7.96 -14.01 8.43
CA LEU A 82 6.92 -14.99 8.15
C LEU A 82 5.83 -15.02 9.23
N LYS A 83 6.09 -14.53 10.43
CA LYS A 83 5.11 -14.53 11.52
C LYS A 83 4.31 -13.23 11.60
N ASP A 84 4.80 -12.14 11.00
CA ASP A 84 4.07 -10.88 10.93
C ASP A 84 2.84 -11.00 10.01
N PRO A 85 1.59 -10.93 10.55
CA PRO A 85 0.38 -11.04 9.75
C PRO A 85 0.26 -9.92 8.71
N LYS A 86 0.85 -8.75 8.98
CA LYS A 86 0.85 -7.61 8.04
C LYS A 86 1.76 -7.90 6.83
N SER A 87 2.88 -8.59 7.04
CA SER A 87 3.81 -9.00 5.99
C SER A 87 3.17 -10.00 5.03
N ILE A 88 2.52 -11.05 5.56
CA ILE A 88 1.81 -12.06 4.75
C ILE A 88 0.73 -11.41 3.87
N ARG A 89 -0.07 -10.50 4.44
CA ARG A 89 -1.10 -9.78 3.68
C ARG A 89 -0.51 -8.95 2.55
N ASN A 90 0.56 -8.21 2.81
CA ASN A 90 1.22 -7.39 1.79
C ASN A 90 1.79 -8.24 0.66
N ILE A 91 2.36 -9.40 0.94
CA ILE A 91 2.77 -10.36 -0.09
C ILE A 91 1.55 -10.83 -0.88
N GLY A 92 0.46 -11.19 -0.20
CA GLY A 92 -0.80 -11.58 -0.85
C GLY A 92 -1.33 -10.52 -1.80
N ILE A 93 -1.20 -9.24 -1.45
CA ILE A 93 -1.58 -8.12 -2.33
C ILE A 93 -0.66 -8.03 -3.55
N ILE A 94 0.66 -8.15 -3.37
CA ILE A 94 1.63 -8.09 -4.46
C ILE A 94 1.40 -9.26 -5.44
N VAL A 95 1.28 -10.49 -4.92
CA VAL A 95 1.04 -11.69 -5.71
C VAL A 95 -0.34 -11.65 -6.37
N GLY A 96 -1.38 -11.24 -5.64
CA GLY A 96 -2.74 -11.10 -6.17
C GLY A 96 -2.83 -10.06 -7.28
N ALA A 97 -2.17 -8.92 -7.13
CA ALA A 97 -2.10 -7.90 -8.18
C ALA A 97 -1.36 -8.39 -9.43
N LEU A 98 -0.26 -9.14 -9.25
CA LEU A 98 0.48 -9.76 -10.34
C LEU A 98 -0.37 -10.79 -11.08
N LEU A 99 -1.00 -11.72 -10.36
CA LEU A 99 -1.89 -12.73 -10.94
C LEU A 99 -3.05 -12.08 -11.68
N SER A 100 -3.70 -11.08 -11.09
CA SER A 100 -4.77 -10.32 -11.74
C SER A 100 -4.32 -9.68 -13.05
N ALA A 101 -3.15 -9.02 -13.07
CA ALA A 101 -2.61 -8.40 -14.28
C ALA A 101 -2.25 -9.42 -15.37
N LEU A 102 -1.75 -10.61 -14.98
CA LEU A 102 -1.45 -11.71 -15.91
C LEU A 102 -2.73 -12.33 -16.48
N MET A 103 -3.74 -12.57 -15.65
CA MET A 103 -5.05 -13.10 -16.07
C MET A 103 -5.80 -12.12 -16.98
N ALA A 104 -5.65 -10.82 -16.76
CA ALA A 104 -6.17 -9.78 -17.64
C ALA A 104 -5.40 -9.65 -18.97
N SER A 105 -4.26 -10.35 -19.11
CA SER A 105 -3.30 -10.18 -20.21
C SER A 105 -2.83 -8.72 -20.36
N GLN A 106 -2.79 -7.96 -19.25
CA GLN A 106 -2.38 -6.54 -19.22
C GLN A 106 -0.97 -6.35 -18.66
N PHE A 107 -0.31 -7.42 -18.23
CA PHE A 107 1.07 -7.36 -17.76
C PHE A 107 2.01 -6.92 -18.89
N LYS A 108 2.70 -5.80 -18.69
CA LYS A 108 3.64 -5.24 -19.65
C LYS A 108 4.82 -4.60 -18.94
N PHE A 109 6.04 -5.04 -19.27
CA PHE A 109 7.25 -4.35 -18.85
C PHE A 109 7.34 -2.99 -19.55
N ARG A 110 7.19 -1.91 -18.77
CA ARG A 110 7.35 -0.54 -19.26
C ARG A 110 8.78 -0.08 -19.00
N LYS A 111 9.50 0.29 -20.06
CA LYS A 111 10.81 0.93 -19.94
C LYS A 111 10.63 2.34 -19.36
N ILE A 112 11.55 2.71 -18.47
CA ILE A 112 11.60 4.06 -17.91
C ILE A 112 11.98 5.03 -19.02
N LYS A 113 11.14 6.05 -19.26
CA LYS A 113 11.30 6.94 -20.42
C LYS A 113 12.31 8.06 -20.20
N SER A 114 12.52 8.50 -18.96
CA SER A 114 13.36 9.66 -18.65
C SER A 114 14.00 9.55 -17.26
N LYS A 115 15.24 10.06 -17.13
CA LYS A 115 15.91 10.21 -15.82
C LYS A 115 15.11 11.11 -14.87
N LYS A 116 14.40 12.11 -15.41
CA LYS A 116 13.50 12.96 -14.61
C LYS A 116 12.42 12.14 -13.90
N GLN A 117 11.83 11.17 -14.59
CA GLN A 117 10.82 10.29 -14.01
C GLN A 117 11.37 9.47 -12.84
N ILE A 118 12.62 9.01 -12.90
CA ILE A 118 13.28 8.29 -11.79
C ILE A 118 13.43 9.22 -10.59
N ILE A 119 13.98 10.42 -10.82
CA ILE A 119 14.18 11.41 -9.76
C ILE A 119 12.84 11.77 -9.10
N GLY A 120 11.80 12.02 -9.89
CA GLY A 120 10.46 12.31 -9.40
C GLY A 120 9.87 11.15 -8.58
N ALA A 121 10.04 9.90 -9.03
CA ALA A 121 9.59 8.73 -8.30
C ALA A 121 10.35 8.53 -6.98
N CYS A 122 11.68 8.74 -6.97
CA CYS A 122 12.48 8.64 -5.75
C CYS A 122 12.10 9.73 -4.73
N ILE A 123 12.00 10.99 -5.17
CA ILE A 123 11.59 12.10 -4.29
C ILE A 123 10.17 11.87 -3.77
N GLY A 124 9.24 11.48 -4.65
CA GLY A 124 7.86 11.16 -4.27
C GLY A 124 7.77 10.03 -3.26
N GLY A 125 8.54 8.96 -3.45
CA GLY A 125 8.62 7.83 -2.52
C GLY A 125 9.16 8.23 -1.15
N LEU A 126 10.22 9.05 -1.11
CA LEU A 126 10.79 9.57 0.14
C LEU A 126 9.79 10.46 0.89
N LEU A 127 9.13 11.39 0.18
CA LEU A 127 8.11 12.25 0.77
C LEU A 127 6.91 11.45 1.28
N MET A 128 6.47 10.43 0.53
CA MET A 128 5.38 9.54 0.94
C MET A 128 5.76 8.71 2.17
N GLY A 129 6.99 8.19 2.22
CA GLY A 129 7.53 7.48 3.38
C GLY A 129 7.57 8.38 4.63
N TYR A 130 8.16 9.56 4.51
CA TYR A 130 8.25 10.56 5.57
C TYR A 130 6.86 10.98 6.08
N GLY A 131 5.95 11.36 5.17
CA GLY A 131 4.59 11.75 5.50
C GLY A 131 3.81 10.61 6.18
N SER A 132 4.02 9.36 5.77
CA SER A 132 3.35 8.21 6.41
C SER A 132 3.75 8.01 7.87
N ARG A 133 4.97 8.42 8.24
CA ARG A 133 5.44 8.38 9.64
C ARG A 133 4.86 9.51 10.46
N LEU A 134 4.88 10.73 9.93
CA LEU A 134 4.28 11.89 10.61
C LEU A 134 2.78 11.71 10.85
N ALA A 135 2.06 11.22 9.84
CA ALA A 135 0.62 10.97 9.93
C ALA A 135 0.29 9.64 10.63
N SER A 136 1.29 8.85 11.03
CA SER A 136 1.13 7.51 11.61
C SER A 136 0.21 6.56 10.82
N GLY A 137 0.21 6.70 9.49
CA GLY A 137 -0.73 5.97 8.63
C GLY A 137 -0.51 6.13 7.13
N CYS A 138 -1.38 5.49 6.37
CA CYS A 138 -1.42 5.51 4.90
C CYS A 138 -2.87 5.62 4.44
N ASN A 139 -3.13 5.64 3.13
CA ASN A 139 -4.48 5.78 2.59
C ASN A 139 -5.43 4.68 3.08
N ILE A 140 -4.95 3.46 3.26
CA ILE A 140 -5.82 2.37 3.75
C ILE A 140 -6.02 2.46 5.27
N GLY A 141 -4.96 2.79 6.01
CA GLY A 141 -5.01 2.85 7.47
C GLY A 141 -5.64 4.14 8.01
N ALA A 142 -5.10 5.30 7.64
CA ALA A 142 -5.52 6.59 8.17
C ALA A 142 -6.78 7.13 7.48
N LEU A 143 -6.87 7.05 6.15
CA LEU A 143 -8.05 7.53 5.43
C LEU A 143 -9.19 6.52 5.51
N TYR A 144 -9.04 5.35 4.88
CA TYR A 144 -10.13 4.41 4.73
C TYR A 144 -10.60 3.82 6.06
N SER A 145 -9.69 3.21 6.83
CA SER A 145 -10.06 2.62 8.13
C SER A 145 -10.39 3.68 9.18
N GLY A 146 -9.67 4.83 9.17
CA GLY A 146 -9.92 5.92 10.11
C GLY A 146 -11.27 6.61 9.90
N ILE A 147 -11.69 6.83 8.65
CA ILE A 147 -13.03 7.37 8.36
C ILE A 147 -14.10 6.34 8.71
N ALA A 148 -13.88 5.05 8.39
CA ALA A 148 -14.82 3.98 8.72
C ALA A 148 -15.06 3.85 10.24
N SER A 149 -14.06 4.17 11.07
CA SER A 149 -14.20 4.22 12.53
C SER A 149 -14.66 5.58 13.06
N LEU A 150 -15.14 6.50 12.20
CA LEU A 150 -15.53 7.88 12.52
C LEU A 150 -14.44 8.69 13.26
N SER A 151 -13.17 8.38 13.02
CA SER A 151 -12.07 9.12 13.64
C SER A 151 -11.89 10.50 13.01
N LEU A 152 -11.86 11.55 13.83
CA LEU A 152 -11.57 12.91 13.39
C LEU A 152 -10.21 12.99 12.68
N ALA A 153 -9.21 12.22 13.14
CA ALA A 153 -7.89 12.18 12.52
C ALA A 153 -7.96 11.66 11.07
N GLY A 154 -8.84 10.69 10.78
CA GLY A 154 -9.04 10.18 9.42
C GLY A 154 -9.66 11.20 8.47
N TRP A 155 -10.62 11.99 8.96
CA TRP A 155 -11.21 13.09 8.20
C TRP A 155 -10.22 14.22 7.92
N VAL A 156 -9.45 14.63 8.94
CA VAL A 156 -8.38 15.63 8.79
C VAL A 156 -7.33 15.12 7.80
N PHE A 157 -6.88 13.88 7.94
CA PHE A 157 -5.96 13.26 6.99
C PHE A 157 -6.51 13.27 5.56
N GLY A 158 -7.82 13.00 5.39
CA GLY A 158 -8.50 13.06 4.09
C GLY A 158 -8.48 14.41 3.42
N LEU A 159 -8.66 15.49 4.18
CA LEU A 159 -8.57 16.84 3.65
C LEU A 159 -7.15 17.16 3.17
N PHE A 160 -6.14 16.89 4.00
CA PHE A 160 -4.75 17.21 3.66
C PHE A 160 -4.19 16.33 2.54
N ILE A 161 -4.53 15.05 2.49
CA ILE A 161 -4.09 14.18 1.39
C ILE A 161 -4.74 14.58 0.06
N PHE A 162 -5.98 15.06 0.07
CA PHE A 162 -6.65 15.55 -1.13
C PHE A 162 -5.96 16.80 -1.68
N ILE A 163 -5.67 17.78 -0.82
CA ILE A 163 -4.91 18.99 -1.19
C ILE A 163 -3.51 18.61 -1.71
N GLY A 164 -2.82 17.72 -0.98
CA GLY A 164 -1.50 17.23 -1.37
C GLY A 164 -1.51 16.52 -2.73
N ALA A 165 -2.54 15.74 -3.04
CA ALA A 165 -2.69 15.06 -4.32
C ALA A 165 -2.90 16.06 -5.47
N ILE A 166 -3.68 17.12 -5.27
CA ILE A 166 -3.87 18.18 -6.28
C ILE A 166 -2.54 18.88 -6.59
N ILE A 167 -1.82 19.31 -5.54
CA ILE A 167 -0.54 20.00 -5.69
C ILE A 167 0.50 19.08 -6.32
N GLY A 168 0.61 17.85 -5.83
CA GLY A 168 1.55 16.85 -6.33
C GLY A 168 1.28 16.48 -7.78
N SER A 169 0.02 16.30 -8.18
CA SER A 169 -0.34 16.02 -9.58
C SER A 169 0.09 17.16 -10.51
N LYS A 170 -0.18 18.42 -10.13
CA LYS A 170 0.28 19.59 -10.90
C LYS A 170 1.80 19.67 -11.00
N LEU A 171 2.52 19.35 -9.92
CA LEU A 171 3.98 19.37 -9.90
C LEU A 171 4.56 18.29 -10.82
N ILE A 172 4.02 17.07 -10.79
CA ILE A 172 4.47 15.96 -11.63
C ILE A 172 4.29 16.30 -13.11
N ILE A 173 3.12 16.82 -13.49
CA ILE A 173 2.83 17.20 -14.88
C ILE A 173 3.75 18.32 -15.36
N ARG A 174 4.11 19.28 -14.48
CA ARG A 174 4.91 20.44 -14.88
C ARG A 174 6.41 20.16 -14.99
N TYR A 175 6.94 19.27 -14.15
CA TYR A 175 8.40 19.11 -13.99
C TYR A 175 8.94 17.74 -14.42
N PHE A 176 8.12 16.68 -14.38
CA PHE A 176 8.59 15.29 -14.48
C PHE A 176 7.99 14.49 -15.65
N LEU A 177 6.82 14.90 -16.16
CA LEU A 177 6.23 14.44 -17.43
C LEU A 177 6.58 15.41 -18.55
#